data_AF-A8S643-F1
#
_entry.id   AF-A8S643-F1
#
_cell.length_a   1.000
_cell.length_b   1.000
_cell.length_c   1.000
_cell.angle_alpha   90.00
_cell.angle_beta   90.00
_cell.angle_gamma   90.00
#
_symmetry.space_group_name_H-M   'P 1'
#
loop_
_entity.id
_entity.type
_entity.pdbx_description
1 polymer ?
#
loop_
_entity_poly.entity_id
_entity_poly.type
_entity_poly.pdbx_seq_one_letter_code
_entity_poly.pdbx_strand_id
1 'polypeptide(L)' 'MAFRIHLVLHRLEEPYKEVFQLRVFGELSFSQIAAIFGKTESWARVTYHRAKLKIQERMDEKHE' A
#
# COMPACT_ATOMS: atom_id res chain seq x y z
N MET A 1 9.41 3.67 15.42
CA MET A 1 9.02 2.73 14.34
C MET A 1 7.94 3.30 13.41
N ALA A 2 6.79 3.76 13.93
CA ALA A 2 5.66 4.26 13.13
C ALA A 2 5.99 5.45 12.18
N PHE A 3 6.86 6.37 12.60
CA PHE A 3 7.25 7.53 11.77
C PHE A 3 8.07 7.14 10.53
N ARG A 4 8.94 6.10 10.63
CA ARG A 4 9.71 5.59 9.49
C ARG A 4 8.80 5.02 8.41
N ILE A 5 7.77 4.27 8.81
CA ILE A 5 6.78 3.71 7.89
C ILE A 5 6.02 4.84 7.18
N HIS A 6 5.64 5.91 7.89
CA HIS A 6 5.00 7.08 7.28
C HIS A 6 5.91 7.76 6.23
N LEU A 7 7.21 7.89 6.51
CA LEU A 7 8.16 8.45 5.53
C LEU A 7 8.31 7.58 4.28
N VAL A 8 8.33 6.26 4.45
CA VAL A 8 8.40 5.31 3.32
C VAL A 8 7.11 5.35 2.50
N LEU A 9 5.95 5.34 3.16
CA LEU A 9 4.63 5.47 2.53
C LEU A 9 4.48 6.77 1.75
N HIS A 10 4.94 7.89 2.29
CA HIS A 10 4.84 9.19 1.62
C HIS A 10 5.60 9.22 0.28
N ARG A 11 6.65 8.40 0.14
CA ARG A 11 7.45 8.27 -1.08
C ARG A 11 6.94 7.17 -2.02
N LEU A 12 5.88 6.46 -1.65
CA LEU A 12 5.32 5.40 -2.48
C LEU A 12 4.44 6.02 -3.57
N GLU A 13 4.64 5.57 -4.80
CA GLU A 13 3.89 6.07 -5.95
C GLU A 13 2.43 5.60 -5.91
N GLU A 14 1.53 6.38 -6.52
CA GLU A 14 0.18 5.90 -6.81
C GLU A 14 0.22 4.80 -7.88
N PRO A 15 -0.66 3.79 -7.80
CA PRO A 15 -1.78 3.63 -6.85
C PRO A 15 -1.40 2.89 -5.55
N TYR A 16 -0.13 2.54 -5.35
CA TYR A 16 0.29 1.67 -4.24
C TYR A 16 0.09 2.33 -2.87
N LYS A 17 0.36 3.63 -2.77
CA LYS A 17 0.18 4.41 -1.53
C LYS A 17 -1.28 4.42 -1.10
N GLU A 18 -2.17 4.84 -1.98
CA GLU A 18 -3.60 4.94 -1.68
C GLU A 18 -4.23 3.57 -1.38
N VAL A 19 -3.91 2.53 -2.17
CA VAL A 19 -4.40 1.16 -1.91
C VAL A 19 -3.94 0.64 -0.55
N PHE A 20 -2.69 0.88 -0.16
CA PHE A 20 -2.21 0.48 1.16
C PHE A 20 -2.91 1.26 2.28
N GLN A 21 -3.07 2.58 2.12
CA GLN A 21 -3.72 3.42 3.12
C GLN A 21 -5.18 3.02 3.34
N LEU A 22 -5.94 2.81 2.25
CA LEU A 22 -7.34 2.37 2.34
C LEU A 22 -7.46 0.99 2.98
N ARG A 23 -6.53 0.07 2.70
CA ARG A 23 -6.56 -1.28 3.28
C ARG A 23 -6.20 -1.29 4.77
N VAL A 24 -5.17 -0.55 5.16
CA VAL A 24 -4.56 -0.65 6.50
C VAL A 24 -5.15 0.37 7.47
N PHE A 25 -5.34 1.62 7.03
CA PHE A 25 -5.88 2.68 7.88
C PHE A 25 -7.38 2.89 7.67
N GLY A 26 -7.87 2.65 6.46
CA GLY A 26 -9.30 2.70 6.16
C GLY A 26 -10.04 1.40 6.51
N GLU A 27 -9.33 0.30 6.72
CA GLU A 27 -9.89 -1.04 6.97
C GLU A 27 -10.84 -1.56 5.86
N LEU A 28 -10.80 -0.97 4.67
CA LEU A 28 -11.65 -1.38 3.55
C LEU A 28 -11.33 -2.81 3.08
N SER A 29 -12.34 -3.51 2.58
CA SER A 29 -12.15 -4.75 1.84
C SER A 29 -11.52 -4.50 0.47
N PHE A 30 -10.92 -5.52 -0.14
CA PHE A 30 -10.41 -5.40 -1.51
C PHE A 30 -11.50 -5.10 -2.53
N SER A 31 -12.74 -5.53 -2.29
CA SER A 31 -13.88 -5.22 -3.16
C SER A 31 -14.29 -3.75 -3.08
N GLN A 32 -14.28 -3.14 -1.88
CA GLN A 32 -14.54 -1.72 -1.70
C GLN A 32 -13.43 -0.86 -2.33
N ILE A 33 -12.17 -1.25 -2.13
CA ILE A 33 -11.02 -0.59 -2.77
C ILE A 33 -11.15 -0.69 -4.30
N ALA A 34 -11.45 -1.88 -4.83
CA ALA A 34 -11.65 -2.06 -6.26
C ALA A 34 -12.77 -1.17 -6.82
N ALA A 35 -13.88 -1.01 -6.08
CA ALA A 35 -14.97 -0.12 -6.45
C ALA A 35 -14.54 1.35 -6.51
N ILE A 36 -13.75 1.84 -5.54
CA ILE A 36 -13.20 3.21 -5.53
C ILE A 36 -12.35 3.47 -6.78
N PHE A 37 -11.51 2.50 -7.17
CA PHE A 37 -10.61 2.63 -8.31
C PHE A 37 -11.25 2.30 -9.67
N GLY A 38 -12.51 1.83 -9.70
CA GLY A 38 -13.14 1.31 -10.91
C GLY A 38 -12.37 0.12 -11.52
N LYS A 39 -11.82 -0.76 -10.66
CA LYS A 39 -11.01 -1.92 -11.03
C LYS A 39 -11.62 -3.21 -10.49
N THR A 40 -10.93 -4.33 -10.71
CA THR A 40 -11.31 -5.64 -10.17
C THR A 40 -10.73 -5.85 -8.77
N GLU A 41 -11.35 -6.72 -7.98
CA GLU A 41 -10.81 -7.10 -6.66
C GLU A 41 -9.41 -7.73 -6.76
N SER A 42 -9.16 -8.51 -7.82
CA SER A 42 -7.84 -9.08 -8.11
C SER A 42 -6.77 -7.98 -8.30
N TRP A 43 -7.11 -6.92 -9.03
CA TRP A 43 -6.23 -5.76 -9.18
C TRP A 43 -5.90 -5.13 -7.81
N ALA A 44 -6.90 -4.94 -6.94
CA ALA A 44 -6.68 -4.38 -5.61
C ALA A 44 -5.76 -5.27 -4.75
N ARG A 45 -5.92 -6.60 -4.79
CA ARG A 45 -5.05 -7.56 -4.08
C ARG A 45 -3.60 -7.49 -4.57
N VAL A 46 -3.38 -7.50 -5.88
CA VAL A 46 -2.03 -7.45 -6.48
C VAL A 46 -1.36 -6.11 -6.19
N THR A 47 -2.09 -5.00 -6.31
CA THR A 47 -1.57 -3.66 -6.01
C THR A 47 -1.20 -3.54 -4.54
N TYR A 48 -2.04 -4.02 -3.62
CA TYR A 48 -1.73 -4.07 -2.20
C TYR A 48 -0.48 -4.91 -1.89
N HIS A 49 -0.37 -6.09 -2.51
CA HIS A 49 0.79 -6.96 -2.34
C HIS A 49 2.08 -6.24 -2.77
N ARG A 50 2.08 -5.60 -3.94
CA ARG A 50 3.22 -4.81 -4.43
C ARG A 50 3.54 -3.62 -3.53
N ALA A 51 2.51 -2.95 -3.00
CA ALA A 51 2.71 -1.86 -2.04
C ALA A 51 3.43 -2.36 -0.78
N LYS A 52 3.00 -3.50 -0.24
CA LYS A 52 3.63 -4.13 0.93
C LYS A 52 5.09 -4.49 0.67
N LEU A 53 5.40 -5.11 -0.47
CA LEU A 53 6.79 -5.45 -0.84
C LEU A 53 7.68 -4.22 -0.92
N LYS A 54 7.24 -3.16 -1.62
CA LYS A 54 8.00 -1.91 -1.73
C LYS A 54 8.27 -1.25 -0.37
N ILE A 55 7.34 -1.37 0.56
CA ILE A 55 7.52 -0.86 1.93
C ILE A 55 8.57 -1.70 2.66
N GLN A 56 8.53 -3.03 2.53
CA GLN A 56 9.51 -3.93 3.13
C GLN A 56 10.91 -3.67 2.58
N GLU A 57 11.08 -3.66 1.26
CA GLU A 57 12.36 -3.37 0.58
C GLU A 57 12.98 -2.06 1.08
N ARG A 58 12.20 -0.97 1.12
CA ARG A 58 12.68 0.36 1.56
C ARG A 58 12.95 0.46 3.07
N MET A 59 12.35 -0.42 3.86
CA MET A 59 12.62 -0.51 5.30
C MET A 59 13.91 -1.32 5.56
N ASP A 60 14.16 -2.34 4.74
CA ASP A 60 15.34 -3.19 4.81
C ASP A 60 16.60 -2.50 4.25
N GLU A 61 16.46 -1.68 3.19
CA GLU A 61 17.55 -0.83 2.64
C GLU A 61 18.16 0.16 3.66
N LYS A 62 17.52 0.39 4.82
CA LYS A 62 18.02 1.27 5.88
C LYS A 62 18.79 0.53 6.99
N HIS A 63 19.15 -0.73 6.78
CA HIS A 63 19.91 -1.56 7.71
C HIS A 63 21.38 -1.81 7.28
N GLU A 64 21.88 -1.07 6.29
CA GLU A 64 23.30 -0.99 5.90
C GLU A 64 23.83 0.43 6.15
#